data_AF-A0AAV8DN38-F1
#
_entry.id   AF-A0AAV8DN38-F1
#
_cell.length_a   1.000
_cell.length_b   1.000
_cell.length_c   1.000
_cell.angle_alpha   90.00
_cell.angle_beta   90.00
_cell.angle_gamma   90.00
#
_symmetry.space_group_name_H-M   'P 1'
#
loop_
_entity.id
_entity.type
_entity.pdbx_description
1 polymer ?
#
loop_
_entity_poly.entity_id
_entity_poly.type
_entity_poly.pdbx_seq_one_letter_code
_entity_poly.pdbx_strand_id
1 'polypeptide(L)'
;MSEKPPYVSLHVEESPSNAKSNPADAGAAFVLESKGTWYHAGFHLTTAIVGPTVLALPYALRGMGWGPGLLSLTVAFLITYYNYMLMSKVLDHCESKGRRHIRFRELAADILGSGWMYYFVVTVQATINTGVSIGSILLAGDCLEIMYTDLYPDGPLKLYHFIIIVTVVLILLSQLPSFHSLRYINLASLVLCLAYTLLVVIGCIRAVTTSSEF
;
A
#
# COMPACT_ATOMS: atom_id res chain seq x y z
N MET A 1 32.15 28.21 53.67
CA MET A 1 31.64 28.93 52.48
C MET A 1 32.04 28.08 51.29
N SER A 2 31.11 27.25 50.81
CA SER A 2 31.37 26.19 49.82
C SER A 2 30.98 26.73 48.44
N GLU A 3 31.97 26.94 47.56
CA GLU A 3 31.74 27.35 46.17
C GLU A 3 31.06 26.21 45.40
N LYS A 4 29.92 26.52 44.79
CA LYS A 4 29.28 25.66 43.78
C LYS A 4 30.07 25.75 42.46
N PRO A 5 30.31 24.65 41.74
CA PRO A 5 30.89 24.71 40.41
C PRO A 5 29.91 25.37 39.42
N PRO A 6 30.43 26.00 38.34
CA PRO A 6 29.65 26.80 37.42
C PRO A 6 28.64 25.95 36.64
N TYR A 7 27.43 26.49 36.49
CA TYR A 7 26.37 25.95 35.67
C TYR A 7 26.88 25.93 34.21
N VAL A 8 27.12 24.74 33.66
CA VAL A 8 27.29 24.57 32.22
C VAL A 8 25.94 24.87 31.59
N SER A 9 25.80 26.07 31.05
CA SER A 9 24.72 26.41 30.13
C SER A 9 24.84 25.48 28.94
N LEU A 10 23.97 24.47 28.88
CA LEU A 10 23.67 23.74 27.64
C LEU A 10 23.16 24.78 26.65
N HIS A 11 24.07 25.32 25.85
CA HIS A 11 23.70 25.88 24.57
C HIS A 11 22.98 24.75 23.84
N VAL A 12 21.66 24.94 23.68
CA VAL A 12 20.89 24.22 22.68
C VAL A 12 21.55 24.61 21.36
N GLU A 13 22.47 23.77 20.91
CA GLU A 13 23.04 23.85 19.59
C GLU A 13 21.86 23.61 18.65
N GLU A 14 21.35 24.70 18.05
CA GLU A 14 20.41 24.64 16.95
C GLU A 14 20.97 23.65 15.94
N SER A 15 20.29 22.50 15.83
CA SER A 15 20.62 21.48 14.84
C SER A 15 20.64 22.19 13.47
N PRO A 16 21.78 22.20 12.76
CA PRO A 16 21.83 22.87 11.48
C PRO A 16 20.84 22.16 10.56
N SER A 17 19.87 22.92 10.08
CA SER A 17 18.81 22.56 9.13
C SER A 17 19.33 22.13 7.74
N ASN A 18 20.57 21.66 7.66
CA ASN A 18 21.24 21.30 6.43
C ASN A 18 21.19 19.80 6.17
N ALA A 19 19.99 19.22 6.25
CA ALA A 19 19.69 18.06 5.44
C ALA A 19 19.58 18.58 4.00
N LYS A 20 20.67 18.53 3.24
CA LYS A 20 20.65 18.74 1.79
C LYS A 20 19.59 17.80 1.22
N SER A 21 18.42 18.35 0.91
CA SER A 21 17.34 17.62 0.26
C SER A 21 17.86 17.23 -1.12
N ASN A 22 18.10 15.95 -1.28
CA ASN A 22 18.44 15.39 -2.58
C ASN A 22 17.24 15.68 -3.51
N PRO A 23 17.39 16.37 -4.65
CA PRO A 23 16.26 16.73 -5.53
C PRO A 23 15.51 15.50 -6.08
N ALA A 24 16.10 14.31 -5.98
CA ALA A 24 15.45 13.02 -6.25
C ALA A 24 14.40 12.61 -5.21
N ASP A 25 14.28 13.33 -4.08
CA ASP A 25 13.39 13.03 -2.96
C ASP A 25 12.29 14.09 -2.76
N ALA A 26 11.89 14.74 -3.86
CA ALA A 26 10.81 15.73 -3.87
C ALA A 26 9.49 15.21 -3.26
N GLY A 27 9.26 13.89 -3.33
CA GLY A 27 8.14 13.22 -2.66
C GLY A 27 8.23 13.25 -1.13
N ALA A 28 9.41 13.03 -0.54
CA ALA A 28 9.61 13.13 0.90
C ALA A 28 9.58 14.59 1.38
N ALA A 29 10.13 15.52 0.60
CA ALA A 29 10.11 16.96 0.91
C ALA A 29 8.68 17.53 0.95
N PHE A 30 7.77 17.08 0.07
CA PHE A 30 6.36 17.47 0.08
C PHE A 30 5.57 16.87 1.26
N VAL A 31 5.92 15.65 1.70
CA VAL A 31 5.26 14.97 2.85
C VAL A 31 5.61 15.64 4.19
N LEU A 32 6.76 16.33 4.28
CA LEU A 32 7.14 17.10 5.47
C LEU A 32 6.26 18.35 5.68
N GLU A 33 5.62 18.87 4.63
CA GLU A 33 4.61 19.94 4.73
C GLU A 33 3.20 19.32 4.88
N SER A 34 2.98 18.65 6.01
CA SER A 34 1.72 17.98 6.32
C SER A 34 0.56 18.98 6.54
N LYS A 35 -0.18 19.29 5.47
CA LYS A 35 -1.48 20.00 5.53
C LYS A 35 -2.69 19.04 5.54
N GLY A 36 -2.47 17.73 5.69
CA GLY A 36 -3.52 16.71 5.63
C GLY A 36 -4.27 16.53 6.95
N THR A 37 -5.60 16.48 6.89
CA THR A 37 -6.44 16.12 8.05
C THR A 37 -6.48 14.61 8.28
N TRP A 38 -6.85 14.17 9.50
CA TRP A 38 -6.91 12.74 9.84
C TRP A 38 -7.91 11.96 8.96
N TYR A 39 -9.02 12.58 8.56
CA TYR A 39 -9.97 11.99 7.61
C TYR A 39 -9.35 11.77 6.24
N HIS A 40 -8.55 12.73 5.76
CA HIS A 40 -7.85 12.61 4.49
C HIS A 40 -6.80 11.50 4.53
N ALA A 41 -6.05 11.39 5.64
CA ALA A 41 -5.11 10.29 5.86
C ALA A 41 -5.81 8.92 5.89
N GLY A 42 -6.94 8.81 6.61
CA GLY A 42 -7.76 7.60 6.65
C GLY A 42 -8.26 7.20 5.27
N PHE A 43 -8.77 8.16 4.50
CA PHE A 43 -9.20 7.92 3.12
C PHE A 43 -8.06 7.39 2.25
N HIS A 44 -6.91 8.07 2.21
CA HIS A 44 -5.75 7.62 1.42
C HIS A 44 -5.27 6.24 1.83
N LEU A 45 -5.22 5.97 3.14
CA LEU A 45 -4.85 4.65 3.66
C LEU A 45 -5.82 3.56 3.22
N THR A 46 -7.13 3.81 3.30
CA THR A 46 -8.14 2.87 2.82
C THR A 46 -7.98 2.63 1.31
N THR A 47 -7.79 3.67 0.51
CA THR A 47 -7.59 3.51 -0.94
C THR A 47 -6.29 2.80 -1.32
N ALA A 48 -5.26 2.90 -0.47
CA ALA A 48 -4.01 2.18 -0.68
C ALA A 48 -4.13 0.68 -0.35
N ILE A 49 -5.03 0.31 0.58
CA ILE A 49 -5.25 -1.07 1.00
C ILE A 49 -6.31 -1.75 0.11
N VAL A 50 -7.39 -1.05 -0.22
CA VAL A 50 -8.49 -1.56 -1.05
C VAL A 50 -8.07 -1.49 -2.52
N GLY A 51 -7.49 -2.57 -3.02
CA GLY A 51 -7.07 -2.72 -4.41
C GLY A 51 -7.71 -3.92 -5.11
N PRO A 52 -7.37 -4.15 -6.40
CA PRO A 52 -7.84 -5.29 -7.18
C PRO A 52 -7.58 -6.66 -6.53
N THR A 53 -6.60 -6.75 -5.63
CA THR A 53 -6.31 -7.94 -4.83
C THR A 53 -7.47 -8.39 -3.93
N VAL A 54 -8.34 -7.46 -3.49
CA VAL A 54 -9.54 -7.78 -2.71
C VAL A 54 -10.52 -8.63 -3.53
N LEU A 55 -10.49 -8.54 -4.86
CA LEU A 55 -11.36 -9.32 -5.75
C LEU A 55 -11.03 -10.82 -5.73
N ALA A 56 -9.85 -11.22 -5.24
CA ALA A 56 -9.49 -12.62 -5.05
C ALA A 56 -10.07 -13.22 -3.74
N LEU A 57 -10.55 -12.38 -2.82
CA LEU A 57 -11.03 -12.84 -1.52
C LEU A 57 -12.26 -13.75 -1.60
N PRO A 58 -13.29 -13.46 -2.43
CA PRO A 58 -14.43 -14.37 -2.59
C PRO A 58 -14.03 -15.75 -3.11
N TYR A 59 -13.06 -15.81 -4.03
CA TYR A 59 -12.53 -17.07 -4.55
C TYR A 59 -11.82 -17.88 -3.45
N ALA A 60 -10.99 -17.23 -2.64
CA ALA A 60 -10.31 -17.88 -1.52
C ALA A 60 -11.31 -18.38 -0.45
N LEU A 61 -12.31 -17.56 -0.10
CA LEU A 61 -13.36 -17.93 0.85
C LEU A 61 -14.22 -19.09 0.35
N ARG A 62 -14.49 -19.15 -0.96
CA ARG A 62 -15.18 -20.30 -1.57
C ARG A 62 -14.38 -21.59 -1.39
N GLY A 63 -13.06 -21.55 -1.55
CA GLY A 63 -12.20 -22.72 -1.40
C GLY A 63 -12.04 -23.20 0.05
N MET A 64 -12.02 -22.28 1.02
CA MET A 64 -11.86 -22.60 2.44
C MET A 64 -13.21 -22.91 3.12
N GLY A 65 -14.31 -22.33 2.66
CA GLY A 65 -15.60 -22.36 3.34
C GLY A 65 -15.75 -21.26 4.40
N TRP A 66 -16.99 -21.01 4.82
CA TRP A 66 -17.33 -19.87 5.68
C TRP A 66 -16.63 -19.86 7.04
N GLY A 67 -16.65 -20.98 7.79
CA GLY A 67 -16.06 -21.08 9.12
C GLY A 67 -14.56 -20.76 9.15
N PRO A 68 -13.71 -21.58 8.50
CA PRO A 68 -12.26 -21.32 8.46
C PRO A 68 -11.92 -20.04 7.68
N GLY A 69 -12.71 -19.66 6.68
CA GLY A 69 -12.56 -18.39 5.96
C GLY A 69 -12.69 -17.18 6.89
N LEU A 70 -13.80 -17.07 7.62
CA LEU A 70 -14.02 -15.98 8.58
C LEU A 70 -13.01 -15.99 9.72
N LEU A 71 -12.64 -17.18 10.22
CA LEU A 71 -11.59 -17.31 11.24
C LEU A 71 -10.25 -16.76 10.73
N SER A 72 -9.83 -17.15 9.52
CA SER A 72 -8.57 -16.70 8.93
C SER A 72 -8.55 -15.19 8.70
N LEU A 73 -9.66 -14.60 8.24
CA LEU A 73 -9.81 -13.16 8.08
C LEU A 73 -9.71 -12.42 9.41
N THR A 74 -10.35 -12.94 10.46
CA THR A 74 -10.31 -12.36 11.80
C THR A 74 -8.90 -12.38 12.37
N VAL A 75 -8.20 -13.52 12.23
CA VAL A 75 -6.81 -13.66 12.68
C VAL A 75 -5.89 -12.73 11.90
N ALA A 76 -6.02 -12.67 10.57
CA ALA A 76 -5.24 -11.76 9.72
C ALA A 76 -5.48 -10.29 10.09
N PHE A 77 -6.71 -9.91 10.39
CA PHE A 77 -7.07 -8.57 10.88
C PHE A 77 -6.39 -8.26 12.22
N LEU A 78 -6.50 -9.14 13.21
CA LEU A 78 -5.89 -8.93 14.53
C LEU A 78 -4.37 -8.79 14.46
N ILE A 79 -3.72 -9.66 13.67
CA ILE A 79 -2.27 -9.60 13.46
C ILE A 79 -1.89 -8.28 12.78
N THR A 80 -2.59 -7.89 11.71
CA THR A 80 -2.31 -6.64 10.98
C THR A 80 -2.51 -5.42 11.87
N TYR A 81 -3.61 -5.38 12.61
CA TYR A 81 -3.92 -4.32 13.56
C TYR A 81 -2.85 -4.19 14.65
N TYR A 82 -2.43 -5.31 15.24
CA TYR A 82 -1.37 -5.32 16.25
C TYR A 82 -0.03 -4.80 15.69
N ASN A 83 0.34 -5.23 14.48
CA ASN A 83 1.56 -4.75 13.82
C ASN A 83 1.51 -3.24 13.55
N TYR A 84 0.37 -2.70 13.10
CA TYR A 84 0.21 -1.25 12.92
C TYR A 84 0.28 -0.48 14.22
N MET A 85 -0.31 -0.99 15.30
CA MET A 85 -0.20 -0.40 16.65
C MET A 85 1.23 -0.41 17.18
N LEU A 86 2.01 -1.44 16.88
CA LEU A 86 3.43 -1.50 17.25
C LEU A 86 4.24 -0.50 16.41
N MET A 87 3.99 -0.45 15.11
CA MET A 87 4.63 0.48 14.18
C MET A 87 4.40 1.93 14.59
N SER A 88 3.15 2.32 14.90
CA SER A 88 2.83 3.68 15.33
C SER A 88 3.56 4.07 16.60
N LYS A 89 3.59 3.22 17.63
CA LYS A 89 4.35 3.47 18.86
C LYS A 89 5.85 3.65 18.61
N VAL A 90 6.41 2.87 17.69
CA VAL A 90 7.82 2.97 17.31
C VAL A 90 8.11 4.28 16.58
N LEU A 91 7.21 4.71 15.69
CA LEU A 91 7.29 6.01 15.02
C LEU A 91 7.21 7.15 16.04
N ASP A 92 6.21 7.14 16.93
CA ASP A 92 6.02 8.17 17.97
C ASP A 92 7.27 8.28 18.88
N HIS A 93 7.85 7.14 19.26
CA HIS A 93 9.08 7.11 20.05
C HIS A 93 10.28 7.69 19.29
N CYS A 94 10.41 7.43 18.00
CA CYS A 94 11.49 8.00 17.19
C CYS A 94 11.29 9.51 16.97
N GLU A 95 10.06 9.95 16.71
CA GLU A 95 9.69 11.36 16.54
C GLU A 95 9.91 12.16 17.83
N SER A 96 9.61 11.58 19.00
CA SER A 96 9.91 12.20 20.30
C SER A 96 11.40 12.48 20.53
N LYS A 97 12.28 11.76 19.81
CA LYS A 97 13.73 11.96 19.81
C LYS A 97 14.23 12.82 18.65
N GLY A 98 13.33 13.47 17.91
CA GLY A 98 13.63 14.29 16.74
C GLY A 98 13.97 13.50 15.47
N ARG A 99 13.74 12.17 15.44
CA ARG A 99 14.03 11.32 14.28
C ARG A 99 12.73 10.94 13.57
N ARG A 100 12.36 11.71 12.55
CA ARG A 100 11.15 11.46 11.75
C ARG A 100 11.50 10.60 10.53
N HIS A 101 10.85 9.44 10.42
CA HIS A 101 11.05 8.48 9.33
C HIS A 101 9.80 8.42 8.46
N ILE A 102 9.98 8.53 7.13
CA ILE A 102 8.86 8.49 6.17
C ILE A 102 8.78 7.11 5.52
N ARG A 103 9.91 6.43 5.37
CA ARG A 103 9.98 5.12 4.70
C ARG A 103 10.26 4.01 5.72
N PHE A 104 9.58 2.88 5.56
CA PHE A 104 9.82 1.70 6.40
C PHE A 104 11.29 1.26 6.40
N ARG A 105 12.00 1.38 5.26
CA ARG A 105 13.43 1.06 5.16
C ARG A 105 14.31 1.98 6.00
N GLU A 106 13.98 3.27 6.10
CA GLU A 106 14.73 4.23 6.93
C GLU A 106 14.53 3.92 8.41
N LEU A 107 13.29 3.65 8.80
CA LEU A 107 12.97 3.20 10.15
C LEU A 107 13.68 1.90 10.52
N ALA A 108 13.69 0.92 9.60
CA ALA A 108 14.38 -0.34 9.80
C ALA A 108 15.89 -0.14 9.96
N ALA A 109 16.51 0.76 9.17
CA ALA A 109 17.93 1.08 9.29
C ALA A 109 18.25 1.76 10.64
N ASP A 110 17.38 2.67 11.11
CA ASP A 110 17.57 3.39 12.38
C ASP A 110 17.41 2.49 13.62
N ILE A 111 16.58 1.45 13.54
CA ILE A 111 16.32 0.53 14.67
C ILE A 111 17.29 -0.66 14.65
N LEU A 112 17.49 -1.27 13.48
CA LEU A 112 18.25 -2.52 13.33
C LEU A 112 19.73 -2.28 13.00
N GLY A 113 20.10 -1.05 12.66
CA GLY A 113 21.44 -0.71 12.17
C GLY A 113 21.74 -1.34 10.81
N SER A 114 23.03 -1.35 10.43
CA SER A 114 23.51 -1.90 9.16
C SER A 114 23.78 -3.43 9.20
N GLY A 115 23.06 -4.16 10.04
CA GLY A 115 23.28 -5.60 10.27
C GLY A 115 22.52 -6.53 9.30
N TRP A 116 22.74 -7.83 9.44
CA TRP A 116 22.03 -8.88 8.68
C TRP A 116 20.51 -8.77 8.76
N MET A 117 19.97 -8.35 9.92
CA MET A 117 18.53 -8.19 10.12
C MET A 117 17.92 -7.11 9.21
N TYR A 118 18.63 -6.01 8.97
CA TYR A 118 18.18 -4.97 8.04
C TYR A 118 18.08 -5.52 6.61
N TYR A 119 19.11 -6.23 6.14
CA TYR A 119 19.09 -6.83 4.80
C TYR A 119 17.97 -7.86 4.65
N PHE A 120 17.73 -8.67 5.68
CA PHE A 120 16.62 -9.61 5.69
C PHE A 120 15.26 -8.90 5.54
N VAL A 121 14.98 -7.89 6.36
CA VAL A 121 13.72 -7.12 6.32
C VAL A 121 13.53 -6.44 4.96
N VAL A 122 14.56 -5.80 4.42
CA VAL A 122 14.50 -5.14 3.11
C VAL A 122 14.27 -6.14 1.99
N THR A 123 14.88 -7.32 2.07
CA THR A 123 14.70 -8.38 1.06
C THR A 123 13.28 -8.95 1.09
N VAL A 124 12.72 -9.17 2.27
CA VAL A 124 11.32 -9.60 2.43
C VAL A 124 10.37 -8.54 1.86
N GLN A 125 10.58 -7.26 2.21
CA GLN A 125 9.80 -6.15 1.67
C GLN A 125 9.87 -6.06 0.14
N ALA A 126 11.07 -6.22 -0.44
CA ALA A 126 11.27 -6.18 -1.88
C ALA A 126 10.60 -7.37 -2.58
N THR A 127 10.72 -8.57 -2.01
CA THR A 127 10.08 -9.79 -2.53
C THR A 127 8.56 -9.64 -2.56
N ILE A 128 7.95 -9.19 -1.45
CA ILE A 128 6.50 -8.98 -1.37
C ILE A 128 6.05 -7.94 -2.40
N ASN A 129 6.73 -6.79 -2.47
CA ASN A 129 6.38 -5.73 -3.42
C ASN A 129 6.48 -6.19 -4.88
N THR A 130 7.52 -6.98 -5.19
CA THR A 130 7.71 -7.56 -6.52
C THR A 130 6.59 -8.56 -6.85
N GLY A 131 6.24 -9.43 -5.91
CA GLY A 131 5.15 -10.39 -6.08
C GLY A 131 3.80 -9.71 -6.32
N VAL A 132 3.47 -8.67 -5.54
CA VAL A 132 2.25 -7.88 -5.73
C VAL A 132 2.23 -7.19 -7.10
N SER A 133 3.38 -6.65 -7.54
CA SER A 133 3.50 -5.99 -8.85
C SER A 133 3.27 -6.97 -9.99
N ILE A 134 3.91 -8.15 -9.95
CA ILE A 134 3.73 -9.22 -10.94
C ILE A 134 2.28 -9.68 -10.97
N GLY A 135 1.69 -9.97 -9.80
CA GLY A 135 0.30 -10.42 -9.70
C GLY A 135 -0.69 -9.39 -10.27
N SER A 136 -0.44 -8.11 -10.03
CA SER A 136 -1.29 -7.02 -10.56
C SER A 136 -1.20 -6.92 -12.09
N ILE A 137 0.00 -7.08 -12.66
CA ILE A 137 0.21 -7.09 -14.12
C ILE A 137 -0.53 -8.27 -14.76
N LEU A 138 -0.39 -9.46 -14.19
CA LEU A 138 -1.04 -10.67 -14.69
C LEU A 138 -2.56 -10.54 -14.64
N LEU A 139 -3.11 -10.06 -13.51
CA LEU A 139 -4.54 -9.84 -13.35
C LEU A 139 -5.08 -8.83 -14.36
N ALA A 140 -4.40 -7.71 -14.56
CA ALA A 140 -4.80 -6.71 -15.54
C ALA A 140 -4.70 -7.23 -16.98
N GLY A 141 -3.66 -8.01 -17.29
CA GLY A 141 -3.51 -8.65 -18.60
C GLY A 141 -4.64 -9.66 -18.91
N ASP A 142 -4.97 -10.50 -17.93
CA ASP A 142 -6.06 -11.49 -18.01
C ASP A 142 -7.42 -10.80 -18.20
N CYS A 143 -7.69 -9.74 -17.45
CA CYS A 143 -8.92 -8.94 -17.60
C CYS A 143 -9.05 -8.32 -19.01
N LEU A 144 -7.94 -7.85 -19.60
CA LEU A 144 -7.94 -7.31 -20.97
C LEU A 144 -8.14 -8.39 -22.02
N GLU A 145 -7.55 -9.57 -21.82
CA GLU A 145 -7.74 -10.71 -22.72
C GLU A 145 -9.19 -11.18 -22.75
N ILE A 146 -9.84 -11.29 -21.59
CA ILE A 146 -11.27 -11.65 -21.48
C ILE A 146 -12.11 -10.63 -22.24
N MET A 147 -11.92 -9.34 -21.98
CA MET A 147 -12.64 -8.26 -22.66
C MET A 147 -12.41 -8.28 -24.18
N TYR A 148 -11.19 -8.57 -24.63
CA TYR A 148 -10.86 -8.67 -26.06
C TYR A 148 -11.55 -9.86 -26.72
N THR A 149 -11.54 -11.03 -26.07
CA THR A 149 -12.14 -12.26 -26.60
C THR A 149 -13.66 -12.13 -26.70
N ASP A 150 -14.30 -11.42 -25.77
CA ASP A 150 -15.73 -11.13 -25.82
C ASP A 150 -16.11 -10.19 -26.99
N LEU A 151 -15.24 -9.25 -27.34
CA LEU A 151 -15.48 -8.29 -28.44
C LEU A 151 -15.07 -8.83 -29.81
N TYR A 152 -14.00 -9.63 -29.87
CA TYR A 152 -13.44 -10.18 -31.10
C TYR A 152 -12.98 -11.63 -30.89
N PRO A 153 -13.92 -12.61 -30.98
CA PRO A 153 -13.67 -14.01 -30.61
C PRO A 153 -12.56 -14.71 -31.42
N ASP A 154 -12.38 -14.33 -32.68
CA ASP A 154 -11.37 -14.90 -33.59
C ASP A 154 -10.06 -14.10 -33.62
N GLY A 155 -9.77 -13.40 -32.53
CA GLY A 155 -8.60 -12.55 -32.41
C GLY A 155 -7.26 -13.30 -32.39
N PRO A 156 -6.22 -12.80 -33.08
CA PRO A 156 -4.89 -13.43 -33.05
C PRO A 156 -4.11 -13.15 -31.76
N LEU A 157 -4.58 -12.21 -30.92
CA LEU A 157 -3.87 -11.79 -29.72
C LEU A 157 -4.07 -12.80 -28.58
N LYS A 158 -2.95 -13.15 -27.94
CA LYS A 158 -2.87 -14.04 -26.77
C LYS A 158 -2.51 -13.25 -25.51
N LEU A 159 -2.80 -13.79 -24.33
CA LEU A 159 -2.47 -13.24 -23.00
C LEU A 159 -1.15 -12.46 -22.91
N TYR A 160 -0.05 -13.03 -23.42
CA TYR A 160 1.27 -12.40 -23.31
C TYR A 160 1.35 -11.02 -23.99
N HIS A 161 0.57 -10.78 -25.06
CA HIS A 161 0.48 -9.47 -25.69
C HIS A 161 -0.16 -8.45 -24.74
N PHE A 162 -1.22 -8.83 -24.04
CA PHE A 162 -1.88 -7.98 -23.06
C PHE A 162 -0.98 -7.71 -21.85
N ILE A 163 -0.23 -8.73 -21.38
CA ILE A 163 0.78 -8.56 -20.32
C ILE A 163 1.83 -7.52 -20.74
N ILE A 164 2.35 -7.59 -21.98
CA ILE A 164 3.32 -6.62 -22.50
C ILE A 164 2.71 -5.21 -22.53
N ILE A 165 1.49 -5.07 -23.05
CA ILE A 165 0.79 -3.76 -23.12
C ILE A 165 0.63 -3.16 -21.72
N VAL A 166 0.11 -3.93 -20.76
CA VAL A 166 -0.05 -3.50 -19.36
C VAL A 166 1.31 -3.09 -18.76
N THR A 167 2.34 -3.89 -18.99
CA THR A 167 3.69 -3.61 -18.48
C THR A 167 4.23 -2.30 -19.04
N VAL A 168 4.10 -2.04 -20.34
CA VAL A 168 4.53 -0.78 -20.96
C VAL A 168 3.78 0.42 -20.36
N VAL A 169 2.45 0.31 -20.19
CA VAL A 169 1.64 1.37 -19.56
C VAL A 169 2.08 1.62 -18.12
N LEU A 170 2.31 0.57 -17.33
CA LEU A 170 2.79 0.71 -15.95
C LEU A 170 4.21 1.28 -15.86
N ILE A 171 5.10 0.94 -16.79
CA ILE A 171 6.43 1.56 -16.89
C ILE A 171 6.30 3.06 -17.14
N LEU A 172 5.43 3.48 -18.06
CA LEU A 172 5.19 4.90 -18.33
C LEU A 172 4.60 5.61 -17.10
N LEU A 173 3.61 5.01 -16.45
CA LEU A 173 3.03 5.55 -15.20
C LEU A 173 4.06 5.62 -14.06
N SER A 174 4.99 4.68 -14.00
CA SER A 174 6.06 4.66 -12.98
C SER A 174 7.06 5.82 -13.11
N GLN A 175 7.13 6.46 -14.29
CA GLN A 175 7.97 7.64 -14.50
C GLN A 175 7.39 8.91 -13.84
N LEU A 176 6.13 8.88 -13.37
CA LEU A 176 5.52 10.02 -12.70
C LEU A 176 6.16 10.23 -11.32
N PRO A 177 6.86 11.36 -11.08
CA PRO A 177 7.72 11.53 -9.91
C PRO A 177 6.96 11.84 -8.61
N SER A 178 5.64 12.01 -8.64
CA SER A 178 4.86 12.37 -7.45
C SER A 178 3.53 11.64 -7.33
N PHE A 179 3.21 11.19 -6.10
CA PHE A 179 1.91 10.64 -5.71
C PHE A 179 0.75 11.61 -5.95
N HIS A 180 1.01 12.92 -5.97
CA HIS A 180 0.00 13.93 -6.28
C HIS A 180 -0.58 13.74 -7.70
N SER A 181 0.24 13.29 -8.65
CA SER A 181 -0.20 12.99 -10.03
C SER A 181 -1.08 11.74 -10.11
N LEU A 182 -0.93 10.80 -9.17
CA LEU A 182 -1.64 9.52 -9.15
C LEU A 182 -2.92 9.55 -8.31
N ARG A 183 -3.15 10.60 -7.50
CA ARG A 183 -4.30 10.67 -6.58
C ARG A 183 -5.65 10.47 -7.28
N TYR A 184 -5.80 11.02 -8.48
CA TYR A 184 -7.04 10.94 -9.25
C TYR A 184 -7.23 9.55 -9.87
N ILE A 185 -6.14 8.91 -10.29
CA ILE A 185 -6.15 7.54 -10.82
C ILE A 185 -6.51 6.56 -9.70
N ASN A 186 -5.92 6.71 -8.51
CA ASN A 186 -6.26 5.89 -7.35
C ASN A 186 -7.72 6.10 -6.91
N LEU A 187 -8.21 7.35 -6.92
CA LEU A 187 -9.61 7.65 -6.62
C LEU A 187 -10.55 6.97 -7.63
N ALA A 188 -10.26 7.07 -8.92
CA ALA A 188 -11.05 6.41 -9.95
C ALA A 188 -11.04 4.88 -9.79
N SER A 189 -9.86 4.30 -9.51
CA SER A 189 -9.70 2.87 -9.23
C SER A 189 -10.55 2.43 -8.04
N LEU A 190 -10.57 3.20 -6.94
CA LEU A 190 -11.41 2.92 -5.78
C LEU A 190 -12.89 2.91 -6.16
N VAL A 191 -13.36 3.94 -6.86
CA VAL A 191 -14.77 4.05 -7.28
C VAL A 191 -15.17 2.86 -8.16
N LEU A 192 -14.31 2.46 -9.10
CA LEU A 192 -14.54 1.29 -9.95
C LEU A 192 -14.58 -0.02 -9.14
N CYS A 193 -13.69 -0.20 -8.16
CA CYS A 193 -13.71 -1.38 -7.28
C CYS A 193 -14.99 -1.46 -6.44
N LEU A 194 -15.45 -0.33 -5.91
CA LEU A 194 -16.70 -0.25 -5.14
C LEU A 194 -17.90 -0.52 -6.05
N ALA A 195 -17.95 0.07 -7.25
CA ALA A 195 -18.99 -0.18 -8.23
C ALA A 195 -19.06 -1.66 -8.62
N TYR A 196 -17.90 -2.27 -8.92
CA TYR A 196 -17.82 -3.71 -9.21
C TYR A 196 -18.33 -4.56 -8.04
N THR A 197 -17.92 -4.24 -6.81
CA THR A 197 -18.37 -4.96 -5.62
C THR A 197 -19.90 -4.86 -5.44
N LEU A 198 -20.48 -3.68 -5.67
CA LEU A 198 -21.93 -3.49 -5.65
C LEU A 198 -22.64 -4.33 -6.73
N LEU A 199 -22.12 -4.35 -7.95
CA LEU A 199 -22.67 -5.18 -9.04
C LEU A 199 -22.63 -6.67 -8.69
N VAL A 200 -21.52 -7.15 -8.11
CA VAL A 200 -21.40 -8.53 -7.64
C VAL A 200 -22.45 -8.84 -6.57
N VAL A 201 -22.62 -7.97 -5.57
CA VAL A 201 -23.64 -8.15 -4.52
C VAL A 201 -25.05 -8.20 -5.10
N ILE A 202 -25.39 -7.27 -6.00
CA ILE A 202 -26.69 -7.26 -6.69
C ILE A 202 -26.88 -8.55 -7.49
N GLY A 203 -25.87 -9.00 -8.22
CA GLY A 203 -25.89 -10.26 -8.97
C GLY A 203 -26.13 -11.48 -8.07
N CYS A 204 -25.46 -11.54 -6.92
CA CYS A 204 -25.67 -12.60 -5.94
C CYS A 204 -27.10 -12.60 -5.37
N ILE A 205 -27.64 -11.43 -5.01
CA ILE A 205 -29.02 -11.31 -4.51
C ILE A 205 -30.00 -11.80 -5.57
N ARG A 206 -29.84 -11.35 -6.82
CA ARG A 206 -30.71 -11.77 -7.93
C ARG A 206 -30.66 -13.27 -8.17
N ALA A 207 -29.47 -13.87 -8.16
CA ALA A 207 -29.29 -15.31 -8.34
C ALA A 207 -30.04 -16.11 -7.25
N VAL A 208 -29.95 -15.67 -5.99
CA VAL A 208 -30.68 -16.29 -4.88
C VAL A 208 -32.18 -16.17 -5.06
N THR A 209 -32.69 -14.97 -5.40
CA THR A 209 -34.13 -14.76 -5.59
C THR A 209 -34.69 -15.60 -6.75
N THR A 210 -33.97 -15.73 -7.86
CA THR A 210 -34.38 -16.57 -8.99
C THR A 210 -34.33 -18.05 -8.63
N SER A 211 -33.38 -18.48 -7.80
CA SER A 211 -33.31 -19.87 -7.33
C SER A 211 -34.41 -20.25 -6.33
N SER A 212 -35.00 -19.28 -5.62
CA SER A 212 -36.11 -19.50 -4.67
C SER A 212 -37.50 -19.52 -5.31
N GLU A 213 -37.63 -19.20 -6.59
CA GLU A 213 -38.88 -19.27 -7.35
C GLU A 213 -39.10 -20.63 -8.07
N PHE A 214 -38.18 -21.58 -7.89
CA PHE A 214 -38.28 -22.98 -8.32
C PHE A 214 -38.25 -23.92 -7.10
#